data_AF-A0A533T6Q8-F1
#
_entry.id   AF-A0A533T6Q8-F1
#
_cell.length_a   1.000
_cell.length_b   1.000
_cell.length_c   1.000
_cell.angle_alpha   90.00
_cell.angle_beta   90.00
_cell.angle_gamma   90.00
#
_symmetry.space_group_name_H-M   'P 1'
#
loop_
_entity.id
_entity.type
_entity.pdbx_description
1 polymer ?
#
loop_
_entity_poly.entity_id
_entity_poly.type
_entity_poly.pdbx_seq_one_letter_code
_entity_poly.pdbx_strand_id
1 'polypeptide(L)'
;MEQNLFVILSGVLFLGLLIGTVSGVLLAKKTSATARGRIAIRASSVSGRGAFAAANIKEGDIIERCPALEVSDRDIGGELVNYVFYGNTETDRLVVMGYGMLFNHSSIPNVAYYREDTGLGPEMILYALRKICKGEELFYNYGDAWWTTRQ
;
A
#
# COMPACT_ATOMS: atom_id res chain seq x y z
N MET A 1 -23.39 -46.18 -28.83
CA MET A 1 -22.46 -46.18 -27.68
C MET A 1 -21.63 -44.91 -27.64
N GLU A 2 -21.05 -44.51 -28.79
CA GLU A 2 -20.25 -43.29 -28.99
C GLU A 2 -20.92 -41.96 -28.54
N GLN A 3 -22.19 -41.72 -28.87
CA GLN A 3 -22.89 -40.48 -28.48
C GLN A 3 -23.02 -40.31 -26.97
N ASN A 4 -23.29 -41.40 -26.23
CA ASN A 4 -23.38 -41.36 -24.77
C ASN A 4 -22.02 -41.08 -24.14
N LEU A 5 -20.94 -41.61 -24.73
CA LEU A 5 -19.59 -41.35 -24.26
C LEU A 5 -19.20 -39.88 -24.42
N PHE A 6 -19.54 -39.25 -25.55
CA PHE A 6 -19.28 -37.83 -25.79
C PHE A 6 -20.05 -36.91 -24.84
N VAL A 7 -21.33 -37.22 -24.56
CA VAL A 7 -22.16 -36.45 -23.60
C VAL A 7 -21.60 -36.59 -22.18
N ILE A 8 -21.19 -37.79 -21.77
CA ILE A 8 -20.60 -38.02 -20.45
C ILE A 8 -19.26 -37.28 -20.33
N LEU A 9 -18.38 -37.37 -21.33
CA LEU A 9 -17.08 -36.71 -21.31
C LEU A 9 -17.22 -35.17 -21.23
N SER A 10 -18.17 -34.62 -21.99
CA SER A 10 -18.49 -33.19 -22.00
C SER A 10 -19.02 -32.72 -20.65
N GLY A 11 -19.90 -33.52 -20.02
CA GLY A 11 -20.44 -33.23 -18.69
C GLY A 11 -19.36 -33.23 -17.60
N VAL A 12 -18.42 -34.18 -17.64
CA VAL A 12 -17.30 -34.26 -16.68
C VAL A 12 -16.35 -33.07 -16.86
N LEU A 13 -16.03 -32.70 -18.09
CA LEU A 13 -15.20 -31.52 -18.40
C LEU A 13 -15.85 -30.23 -17.90
N PHE A 14 -17.16 -30.05 -18.13
CA PHE A 14 -17.89 -28.87 -17.70
C PHE A 14 -17.95 -28.77 -16.17
N LEU A 15 -18.21 -29.89 -15.48
CA LEU A 15 -18.21 -29.94 -14.03
C LEU A 15 -16.83 -29.66 -13.43
N GLY A 16 -15.77 -30.20 -14.03
CA GLY A 16 -14.38 -29.92 -13.65
C GLY A 16 -14.02 -28.45 -13.81
N LEU A 17 -14.43 -27.81 -14.90
CA LEU A 17 -14.22 -26.38 -15.13
C LEU A 17 -15.00 -25.52 -14.12
N LEU A 18 -16.24 -25.90 -13.81
CA LEU A 18 -17.08 -25.19 -12.83
C LEU A 18 -16.49 -25.29 -11.42
N ILE A 19 -16.08 -26.49 -11.00
CA ILE A 19 -15.43 -26.70 -9.70
C ILE A 19 -14.09 -25.96 -9.64
N GLY A 20 -13.30 -26.02 -10.70
CA GLY A 20 -12.00 -25.35 -10.80
C GLY A 20 -12.12 -23.82 -10.72
N THR A 21 -13.08 -23.23 -11.43
CA THR A 21 -13.35 -21.78 -11.39
C THR A 21 -13.87 -21.33 -10.04
N VAL A 22 -14.83 -22.04 -9.45
CA VAL A 22 -15.36 -21.72 -8.10
C VAL A 22 -14.26 -21.85 -7.04
N SER A 23 -13.48 -22.93 -7.08
CA SER A 23 -12.36 -23.14 -6.14
C SER A 23 -11.27 -22.10 -6.33
N GLY A 24 -10.92 -21.75 -7.57
CA GLY A 24 -9.95 -20.70 -7.89
C GLY A 24 -10.39 -19.33 -7.38
N VAL A 25 -11.67 -18.97 -7.53
CA VAL A 25 -12.24 -17.71 -6.99
C VAL A 25 -12.26 -17.70 -5.47
N LEU A 26 -12.57 -18.84 -4.83
CA LEU A 26 -12.56 -18.96 -3.36
C LEU A 26 -11.14 -18.92 -2.78
N LEU A 27 -10.16 -19.53 -3.46
CA LEU A 27 -8.75 -19.59 -3.04
C LEU A 27 -8.00 -18.29 -3.32
N ALA A 28 -8.34 -17.56 -4.40
CA ALA A 28 -7.73 -16.27 -4.73
C ALA A 28 -8.01 -15.16 -3.70
N LYS A 29 -8.98 -15.36 -2.78
CA LYS A 29 -9.42 -14.36 -1.81
C LYS A 29 -8.59 -14.24 -0.52
N LYS A 30 -7.40 -14.84 -0.43
CA LYS A 30 -6.54 -14.70 0.76
C LYS A 30 -5.23 -13.96 0.49
N THR A 31 -5.32 -12.74 -0.05
CA THR A 31 -4.30 -11.74 0.30
C THR A 31 -4.55 -11.35 1.75
N SER A 32 -3.84 -11.99 2.68
CA SER A 32 -3.95 -11.69 4.11
C SER A 32 -3.55 -10.23 4.34
N ALA A 33 -4.53 -9.36 4.55
CA ALA A 33 -4.26 -7.99 4.93
C ALA A 33 -3.42 -7.98 6.22
N THR A 34 -2.27 -7.34 6.20
CA THR A 34 -1.49 -7.11 7.42
C THR A 34 -2.01 -5.83 8.04
N ALA A 35 -2.48 -5.89 9.28
CA ALA A 35 -3.04 -4.73 9.98
C ALA A 35 -2.25 -4.42 11.24
N ARG A 36 -1.95 -3.14 11.45
CA ARG A 36 -1.33 -2.61 12.66
C ARG A 36 -2.05 -1.31 13.01
N GLY A 37 -2.59 -1.24 14.23
CA GLY A 37 -3.32 -0.06 14.70
C GLY A 37 -4.49 0.29 13.77
N ARG A 38 -4.48 1.51 13.21
CA ARG A 38 -5.55 2.05 12.34
C ARG A 38 -5.30 1.83 10.84
N ILE A 39 -4.26 1.09 10.47
CA ILE A 39 -3.89 0.85 9.06
C ILE A 39 -3.93 -0.64 8.73
N ALA A 40 -4.40 -0.96 7.53
CA ALA A 40 -4.27 -2.28 6.92
C ALA A 40 -3.63 -2.16 5.53
N ILE A 41 -2.63 -3.01 5.25
CA ILE A 41 -2.01 -3.09 3.92
C ILE A 41 -2.76 -4.11 3.07
N ARG A 42 -3.17 -3.68 1.86
CA ARG A 42 -3.93 -4.50 0.91
C ARG A 42 -3.44 -4.25 -0.52
N ALA A 43 -3.93 -5.04 -1.47
CA ALA A 43 -3.75 -4.73 -2.88
C ALA A 43 -4.45 -3.41 -3.20
N SER A 44 -3.73 -2.49 -3.84
CA SER A 44 -4.26 -1.22 -4.31
C SER A 44 -4.81 -1.35 -5.72
N SER A 45 -5.84 -0.56 -6.02
CA SER A 45 -6.33 -0.39 -7.39
C SER A 45 -5.44 0.55 -8.22
N VAL A 46 -4.56 1.32 -7.57
CA VAL A 46 -3.63 2.27 -8.20
C VAL A 46 -2.35 1.54 -8.61
N SER A 47 -1.63 0.98 -7.64
CA SER A 47 -0.40 0.23 -7.90
C SER A 47 -0.05 -0.67 -6.72
N GLY A 48 0.30 -1.93 -7.00
CA GLY A 48 0.87 -2.87 -6.03
C GLY A 48 0.11 -2.93 -4.70
N ARG A 49 0.76 -2.46 -3.63
CA ARG A 49 0.21 -2.39 -2.27
C ARG A 49 -0.23 -0.97 -1.95
N GLY A 50 -1.26 -0.85 -1.11
CA GLY A 50 -1.70 0.43 -0.56
C GLY A 50 -2.03 0.31 0.93
N ALA A 51 -1.94 1.44 1.61
CA ALA A 51 -2.37 1.60 3.00
C ALA A 51 -3.85 1.98 3.05
N PHE A 52 -4.65 1.26 3.83
CA PHE A 52 -6.09 1.49 3.97
C PHE A 52 -6.45 1.76 5.42
N ALA A 53 -7.43 2.63 5.64
CA ALA A 53 -7.99 2.87 6.96
C ALA A 53 -8.67 1.60 7.51
N ALA A 54 -8.18 1.06 8.63
CA ALA A 54 -8.77 -0.09 9.30
C ALA A 54 -9.98 0.29 10.19
N ALA A 55 -10.13 1.58 10.49
CA ALA A 55 -11.21 2.19 11.26
C ALA A 55 -11.51 3.60 10.72
N ASN A 56 -12.58 4.23 11.21
CA ASN A 56 -12.81 5.64 10.92
C ASN A 56 -11.74 6.50 11.62
N ILE A 57 -11.19 7.48 10.90
CA ILE A 57 -10.13 8.38 11.35
C ILE A 57 -10.68 9.82 11.25
N LYS A 58 -10.51 10.62 12.30
CA LYS A 58 -10.93 12.03 12.28
C LYS A 58 -9.88 12.87 11.60
N GLU A 59 -10.28 14.03 11.08
CA GLU A 59 -9.33 15.04 10.62
C GLU A 59 -8.36 15.42 11.74
N GLY A 60 -7.08 15.56 11.40
CA GLY A 60 -6.00 15.87 12.34
C GLY A 60 -5.52 14.67 13.19
N ASP A 61 -6.20 13.52 13.17
CA ASP A 61 -5.73 12.35 13.91
C ASP A 61 -4.39 11.86 13.35
N ILE A 62 -3.46 11.54 14.26
CA ILE A 62 -2.26 10.79 13.93
C ILE A 62 -2.66 9.37 13.54
N ILE A 63 -2.24 8.98 12.34
CA ILE A 63 -2.51 7.67 11.74
C ILE A 63 -1.43 6.68 12.16
N GLU A 64 -0.15 7.06 12.01
CA GLU A 64 1.00 6.28 12.43
C GLU A 64 2.21 7.19 12.70
N ARG A 65 3.01 6.83 13.70
CA ARG A 65 4.35 7.37 13.90
C ARG A 65 5.34 6.33 13.40
N CYS A 66 6.13 6.70 12.43
CA CYS A 66 7.05 5.82 11.73
C CYS A 66 8.48 6.18 12.13
N PRO A 67 9.17 5.33 12.91
CA PRO A 67 10.61 5.47 13.09
C PRO A 67 11.30 5.50 11.74
N ALA A 68 12.33 6.33 11.62
CA ALA A 68 13.05 6.49 10.38
C ALA A 68 14.56 6.40 10.60
N LEU A 69 15.25 6.01 9.55
CA LEU A 69 16.70 6.06 9.47
C LEU A 69 17.08 7.09 8.42
N GLU A 70 17.87 8.08 8.83
CA GLU A 70 18.47 9.04 7.91
C GLU A 70 19.81 8.48 7.42
N VAL A 71 19.98 8.44 6.09
CA VAL A 71 21.15 7.90 5.40
C VAL A 71 21.59 8.84 4.29
N SER A 72 22.80 8.65 3.76
CA SER A 72 23.23 9.37 2.57
C SER A 72 22.49 8.83 1.34
N ASP A 73 22.26 9.67 0.33
CA ASP A 73 21.75 9.26 -0.98
C ASP A 73 22.59 8.18 -1.66
N ARG A 74 23.89 8.10 -1.34
CA ARG A 74 24.80 7.05 -1.80
C ARG A 74 24.44 5.66 -1.30
N ASP A 75 23.74 5.57 -0.17
CA ASP A 75 23.29 4.31 0.43
C ASP A 75 21.96 3.83 -0.16
N ILE A 76 21.28 4.67 -0.96
CA ILE A 76 20.01 4.34 -1.61
C ILE A 76 20.23 4.02 -3.09
N GLY A 77 19.85 2.81 -3.49
CA GLY A 77 19.93 2.37 -4.88
C GLY A 77 18.76 1.50 -5.32
N GLY A 78 18.68 1.25 -6.63
CA GLY A 78 17.65 0.40 -7.24
C GLY A 78 16.24 0.93 -7.00
N GLU A 79 15.29 0.02 -6.76
CA GLU A 79 13.88 0.37 -6.55
C GLU A 79 13.63 1.26 -5.32
N LEU A 80 14.53 1.26 -4.35
CA LEU A 80 14.35 1.99 -3.10
C LEU A 80 14.29 3.51 -3.31
N VAL A 81 14.86 4.02 -4.41
CA VAL A 81 14.79 5.43 -4.81
C VAL A 81 13.36 5.93 -5.02
N ASN A 82 12.40 5.02 -5.27
CA ASN A 82 11.00 5.35 -5.49
C ASN A 82 10.16 5.40 -4.20
N TYR A 83 10.78 5.13 -3.05
CA TYR A 83 10.07 5.00 -1.77
C TYR A 83 10.63 5.91 -0.67
N VAL A 84 11.92 6.24 -0.72
CA VAL A 84 12.54 7.08 0.32
C VAL A 84 12.12 8.54 0.21
N PHE A 85 12.19 9.25 1.32
CA PHE A 85 11.90 10.67 1.38
C PHE A 85 13.20 11.48 1.44
N TYR A 86 13.14 12.79 1.22
CA TYR A 86 14.28 13.67 1.48
C TYR A 86 14.55 13.76 2.98
N GLY A 87 15.83 13.76 3.34
CA GLY A 87 16.30 14.01 4.70
C GLY A 87 16.44 15.50 5.00
N ASN A 88 17.30 15.82 5.96
CA ASN A 88 17.61 17.18 6.39
C ASN A 88 18.38 17.99 5.33
N THR A 89 19.11 17.31 4.45
CA THR A 89 19.81 17.92 3.31
C THR A 89 19.36 17.30 1.99
N GLU A 90 19.67 17.96 0.86
CA GLU A 90 19.35 17.45 -0.48
C GLU A 90 20.08 16.13 -0.81
N THR A 91 21.20 15.84 -0.12
CA THR A 91 21.99 14.61 -0.26
C THR A 91 21.62 13.55 0.75
N ASP A 92 20.70 13.83 1.67
CA ASP A 92 20.22 12.87 2.65
C ASP A 92 18.89 12.26 2.22
N ARG A 93 18.68 11.01 2.61
CA ARG A 93 17.44 10.27 2.39
C ARG A 93 16.93 9.75 3.71
N LEU A 94 15.61 9.74 3.84
CA LEU A 94 14.91 9.23 5.01
C LEU A 94 14.23 7.91 4.64
N VAL A 95 14.75 6.82 5.20
CA VAL A 95 14.16 5.48 5.11
C VAL A 95 13.13 5.35 6.23
N VAL A 96 11.86 5.43 5.86
CA VAL A 96 10.75 5.46 6.83
C VAL A 96 10.22 4.04 7.07
N MET A 97 10.28 3.59 8.31
CA MET A 97 9.83 2.25 8.70
C MET A 97 8.31 2.22 8.99
N GLY A 98 7.84 1.13 9.61
CA GLY A 98 6.41 0.89 9.79
C GLY A 98 5.73 0.72 8.43
N TYR A 99 4.61 1.41 8.21
CA TYR A 99 3.96 1.46 6.90
C TYR A 99 4.23 2.75 6.11
N GLY A 100 5.13 3.63 6.56
CA GLY A 100 5.29 4.95 5.96
C GLY A 100 5.63 4.92 4.47
N MET A 101 6.47 3.98 4.04
CA MET A 101 6.82 3.78 2.61
C MET A 101 5.80 2.95 1.82
N LEU A 102 4.63 2.60 2.38
CA LEU A 102 3.63 1.74 1.72
C LEU A 102 2.35 2.47 1.29
N PHE A 103 2.26 3.77 1.54
CA PHE A 103 1.14 4.58 1.08
C PHE A 103 1.39 4.96 -0.37
N ASN A 104 0.34 4.92 -1.17
CA ASN A 104 0.41 5.41 -2.53
C ASN A 104 0.32 6.94 -2.56
N HIS A 105 0.51 7.51 -3.74
CA HIS A 105 0.39 8.95 -3.95
C HIS A 105 -0.87 9.32 -4.71
N SER A 106 -1.34 10.54 -4.47
CA SER A 106 -2.44 11.18 -5.17
C SER A 106 -2.21 12.69 -5.21
N SER A 107 -2.66 13.36 -6.28
CA SER A 107 -2.71 14.81 -6.35
C SER A 107 -3.78 15.42 -5.44
N ILE A 108 -4.72 14.59 -4.97
CA ILE A 108 -5.75 14.93 -3.99
C ILE A 108 -5.56 14.01 -2.76
N PRO A 109 -4.50 14.22 -1.96
CA PRO A 109 -4.19 13.35 -0.83
C PRO A 109 -5.22 13.51 0.30
N ASN A 110 -5.39 12.47 1.11
CA ASN A 110 -6.16 12.51 2.35
C ASN A 110 -5.28 12.35 3.61
N VAL A 111 -3.98 12.15 3.42
CA VAL A 111 -2.95 12.08 4.46
C VAL A 111 -1.84 13.07 4.16
N ALA A 112 -1.31 13.70 5.20
CA ALA A 112 -0.07 14.45 5.15
C ALA A 112 0.91 13.90 6.19
N TYR A 113 2.15 14.34 6.11
CA TYR A 113 3.18 13.96 7.06
C TYR A 113 4.06 15.13 7.45
N TYR A 114 4.71 14.99 8.59
CA TYR A 114 5.78 15.88 9.03
C TYR A 114 6.84 15.07 9.79
N ARG A 115 8.05 15.63 9.90
CA ARG A 115 9.16 15.02 10.63
C ARG A 115 9.21 15.55 12.06
N GLU A 116 9.49 14.67 13.01
CA GLU A 116 9.90 15.01 14.38
C GLU A 116 11.21 14.31 14.70
N ASP A 117 12.19 15.03 15.27
CA ASP A 117 13.39 14.40 15.83
C ASP A 117 13.17 14.10 17.31
N THR A 118 13.29 12.83 17.68
CA THR A 118 13.14 12.37 19.06
C THR A 118 14.49 12.01 19.67
N GLY A 119 14.53 11.74 20.98
CA GLY A 119 15.73 11.20 21.63
C GLY A 119 16.18 9.83 21.10
N LEU A 120 15.34 9.13 20.34
CA LEU A 120 15.65 7.83 19.71
C LEU A 120 16.03 7.96 18.23
N GLY A 121 15.96 9.16 17.66
CA GLY A 121 16.16 9.42 16.23
C GLY A 121 14.91 10.02 15.56
N PRO A 122 14.96 10.18 14.22
CA PRO A 122 13.87 10.81 13.48
C PRO A 122 12.64 9.90 13.38
N GLU A 123 11.47 10.52 13.42
CA GLU A 123 10.19 9.90 13.12
C GLU A 123 9.45 10.69 12.03
N MET A 124 8.78 9.97 11.14
CA MET A 124 7.77 10.54 10.25
C MET A 124 6.39 10.33 10.88
N ILE A 125 5.66 11.43 11.05
CA ILE A 125 4.33 11.42 11.64
C ILE A 125 3.31 11.60 10.53
N LEU A 126 2.48 10.57 10.30
CA LEU A 126 1.40 10.59 9.31
C LEU A 126 0.10 11.00 9.99
N TYR A 127 -0.62 11.97 9.42
CA TYR A 127 -1.89 12.47 9.97
C TYR A 127 -2.94 12.70 8.88
N ALA A 128 -4.21 12.63 9.28
CA ALA A 128 -5.33 12.76 8.35
C ALA A 128 -5.64 14.23 8.01
N LEU A 129 -5.76 14.55 6.72
CA LEU A 129 -6.13 15.88 6.22
C LEU A 129 -7.64 16.15 6.26
N ARG A 130 -8.44 15.10 6.44
CA ARG A 130 -9.90 15.14 6.55
C ARG A 130 -10.38 13.93 7.34
N LYS A 131 -11.68 13.85 7.61
CA LYS A 131 -12.29 12.58 8.04
C LYS A 131 -12.08 11.50 6.96
N ILE A 132 -11.64 10.32 7.39
CA ILE A 132 -11.42 9.14 6.54
C ILE A 132 -12.27 7.98 7.09
N CYS A 133 -13.09 7.39 6.22
CA CYS A 133 -13.91 6.24 6.56
C CYS A 133 -13.09 4.96 6.53
N LYS A 134 -13.48 3.99 7.36
CA LYS A 134 -12.94 2.64 7.32
C LYS A 134 -13.02 2.08 5.89
N GLY A 135 -11.89 1.59 5.39
CA GLY A 135 -11.75 0.99 4.07
C GLY A 135 -11.33 1.97 2.97
N GLU A 136 -11.29 3.27 3.22
CA GLU A 136 -10.68 4.21 2.27
C GLU A 136 -9.16 3.98 2.19
N GLU A 137 -8.61 4.09 0.98
CA GLU A 137 -7.16 4.09 0.76
C GLU A 137 -6.57 5.43 1.17
N LEU A 138 -5.36 5.38 1.73
CA LEU A 138 -4.64 6.49 2.29
C LEU A 138 -3.54 6.92 1.32
N PHE A 139 -3.52 8.21 0.99
CA PHE A 139 -2.60 8.80 0.04
C PHE A 139 -1.98 10.06 0.62
N TYR A 140 -0.67 10.21 0.48
CA TYR A 140 0.01 11.50 0.61
C TYR A 140 0.50 11.99 -0.75
N ASN A 141 1.00 13.23 -0.82
CA ASN A 141 1.55 13.79 -2.05
C ASN A 141 3.07 13.59 -2.07
N TYR A 142 3.63 13.08 -3.17
CA TYR A 142 5.09 12.92 -3.35
C TYR A 142 5.79 14.24 -3.74
N GLY A 143 5.03 15.32 -3.95
CA GLY A 143 5.52 16.63 -4.37
C GLY A 143 5.54 16.80 -5.88
N ASP A 144 5.60 18.06 -6.33
CA ASP A 144 5.44 18.43 -7.74
C ASP A 144 6.52 17.82 -8.66
N ALA A 145 7.75 17.72 -8.16
CA ALA A 145 8.88 17.16 -8.90
C ALA A 145 8.74 15.67 -9.24
N TRP A 146 7.93 14.92 -8.48
CA TRP A 146 7.67 13.51 -8.78
C TRP A 146 6.85 13.36 -10.07
N TRP A 147 5.84 14.22 -10.25
CA TRP A 147 4.95 14.18 -11.42
C TRP A 147 5.66 14.57 -12.73
N THR A 148 6.72 15.36 -12.65
CA THR A 148 7.42 15.91 -13.83
C THR A 148 8.57 15.05 -14.31
N THR A 149 9.14 14.19 -13.46
CA THR A 149 10.40 13.48 -13.76
C THR A 149 10.23 12.05 -14.30
N ARG A 150 9.00 11.55 -14.36
CA ARG A 150 8.71 10.12 -14.60
C ARG A 150 7.51 9.89 -15.55
N GLN A 151 7.27 10.81 -16.47
CA GLN A 151 6.38 10.59 -17.62
C GLN A 151 7.04 9.68 -18.66
#